data_AF-A0A1C5YXT9-F1
#
_entry.id   AF-A0A1C5YXT9-F1
#
_cell.length_a   1.000
_cell.length_b   1.000
_cell.length_c   1.000
_cell.angle_alpha   90.00
_cell.angle_beta   90.00
_cell.angle_gamma   90.00
#
_symmetry.space_group_name_H-M   'P 1'
#
loop_
_entity.id
_entity.type
_entity.pdbx_description
1 polymer ?
#
loop_
_entity_poly.entity_id
_entity_poly.type
_entity_poly.pdbx_seq_one_letter_code
_entity_poly.pdbx_strand_id
1 'polypeptide(L)'
;MQGAENTEKQQLSASLRARMWEYRMISVIVCAFSFWIAAKGNWNKIPVSIATVVLIIGIAIWMLGSPDDYNGSTDICSMIAMDCPRKIEEFYEAYKDVRTPLGSAYLVQFYTMKQPALMFGPDKNGDFLYFWLSKDGNIGYLGYSFMTSMIKGKYNDPIFPAEEDFGDNTAEYVCYQSDVLLMQKQLKESLEHFVKTKQVLEIPQSRPSEVYTFTEDFKLTGQHFDLCDNEGNRVFEIEGTAPLRTLSVYDDQHNEIFKMTKKIVSVLPTYQFYYRGELYGTLEKKFVLVKDKFEMKVKEGKLELTEYAGSIGHNFCVTLNGKTLGTILDNLDLKMENIVFDNAVIIAYEEKYLPLLAAMAVMAARELARDRS
;
A
#
# COMPACT_ATOMS: atom_id res chain seq x y z
N MET A 1 27.46 -7.31 -21.29
CA MET A 1 27.73 -8.34 -20.24
C MET A 1 27.50 -7.68 -18.90
N GLN A 2 26.80 -8.38 -17.99
CA GLN A 2 26.43 -7.97 -16.61
C GLN A 2 25.40 -6.83 -16.53
N GLY A 3 24.49 -6.78 -15.57
CA GLY A 3 24.42 -7.50 -14.30
C GLY A 3 22.99 -7.93 -13.93
N ALA A 4 22.96 -8.92 -13.05
CA ALA A 4 21.80 -9.66 -12.58
C ALA A 4 20.69 -8.77 -12.01
N GLU A 5 19.51 -8.86 -12.61
CA GLU A 5 18.25 -8.55 -11.92
C GLU A 5 17.32 -9.75 -12.09
N ASN A 6 16.73 -10.20 -10.98
CA ASN A 6 15.79 -11.30 -10.83
C ASN A 6 16.39 -12.70 -11.06
N THR A 7 16.64 -13.53 -10.05
CA THR A 7 15.60 -14.05 -9.14
C THR A 7 16.30 -14.90 -8.05
N GLU A 8 16.75 -14.31 -6.94
CA GLU A 8 16.87 -15.09 -5.70
C GLU A 8 15.47 -15.21 -5.09
N LYS A 9 14.65 -16.08 -5.68
CA LYS A 9 13.50 -16.61 -4.95
C LYS A 9 14.07 -17.25 -3.70
N GLN A 10 13.79 -16.66 -2.55
CA GLN A 10 14.14 -17.18 -1.23
C GLN A 10 13.92 -18.70 -1.26
N GLN A 11 15.01 -19.49 -1.16
CA GLN A 11 14.86 -20.94 -1.15
C GLN A 11 14.04 -21.29 0.09
N LEU A 12 12.75 -21.58 -0.13
CA LEU A 12 11.86 -21.94 0.96
C LEU A 12 12.46 -23.12 1.73
N SER A 13 12.45 -23.01 3.05
CA SER A 13 12.86 -24.09 3.93
C SER A 13 12.08 -25.37 3.60
N ALA A 14 12.64 -26.53 3.94
CA ALA A 14 12.00 -27.81 3.62
C ALA A 14 10.58 -27.92 4.19
N SER A 15 10.35 -27.38 5.39
CA SER A 15 9.03 -27.32 6.04
C SER A 15 8.04 -26.46 5.24
N LEU A 16 8.46 -25.28 4.77
CA LEU A 16 7.62 -24.40 3.97
C LEU A 16 7.30 -24.98 2.59
N ARG A 17 8.25 -25.68 1.96
CA ARG A 17 8.00 -26.40 0.70
C ARG A 17 6.98 -27.53 0.88
N ALA A 18 7.10 -28.31 1.96
CA ALA A 18 6.15 -29.37 2.27
C ALA A 18 4.74 -28.80 2.47
N ARG A 19 4.61 -27.73 3.28
CA ARG A 19 3.35 -27.01 3.49
C ARG A 19 2.75 -26.51 2.18
N MET A 20 3.56 -25.87 1.32
CA MET A 20 3.08 -25.35 0.04
C MET A 20 2.44 -26.46 -0.81
N TRP A 21 3.09 -27.62 -0.91
CA TRP A 21 2.56 -28.76 -1.65
C TRP A 21 1.29 -29.35 -1.02
N GLU A 22 1.24 -29.45 0.30
CA GLU A 22 0.06 -29.91 1.03
C GLU A 22 -1.16 -29.03 0.74
N TYR A 23 -1.02 -27.70 0.88
CA TYR A 23 -2.09 -26.74 0.63
C TYR A 23 -2.53 -26.76 -0.84
N ARG A 24 -1.59 -26.87 -1.78
CA ARG A 24 -1.91 -26.98 -3.21
C ARG A 24 -2.70 -28.24 -3.52
N MET A 25 -2.32 -29.40 -2.96
CA MET A 25 -3.08 -30.64 -3.16
C MET A 25 -4.50 -30.53 -2.59
N ILE A 26 -4.64 -30.03 -1.35
CA ILE A 26 -5.96 -29.85 -0.72
C ILE A 26 -6.82 -28.89 -1.54
N SER A 27 -6.25 -27.76 -1.99
CA SER A 27 -6.94 -26.79 -2.82
C SER A 27 -7.47 -27.40 -4.12
N VAL A 28 -6.65 -28.16 -4.85
CA VAL A 28 -7.06 -28.81 -6.11
C VAL A 28 -8.22 -29.78 -5.86
N ILE A 29 -8.17 -30.56 -4.77
CA ILE A 29 -9.24 -31.48 -4.40
C ILE A 29 -10.54 -30.72 -4.10
N VAL A 30 -10.48 -29.64 -3.33
CA VAL A 30 -11.65 -28.82 -2.98
C VAL A 30 -12.25 -28.13 -4.22
N CYS A 31 -11.41 -27.57 -5.10
CA CYS A 31 -11.85 -26.97 -6.36
C CYS A 31 -12.51 -28.02 -7.27
N ALA A 32 -11.91 -29.20 -7.43
CA ALA A 32 -12.50 -30.30 -8.21
C ALA A 32 -13.85 -30.74 -7.64
N PHE A 33 -13.97 -30.78 -6.31
CA PHE A 33 -15.23 -31.09 -5.64
C PHE A 33 -16.31 -30.03 -5.90
N SER A 34 -15.96 -28.74 -5.90
CA SER A 34 -16.88 -27.67 -6.30
C SER A 34 -17.42 -27.86 -7.73
N PHE A 35 -16.53 -28.11 -8.70
CA PHE A 35 -16.94 -28.36 -10.08
C PHE A 35 -17.84 -29.60 -10.20
N TRP A 36 -17.57 -30.64 -9.42
CA TRP A 36 -18.42 -31.83 -9.36
C TRP A 36 -19.81 -31.52 -8.80
N ILE A 37 -19.92 -30.72 -7.73
CA ILE A 37 -21.21 -30.25 -7.19
C ILE A 37 -21.98 -29.47 -8.26
N ALA A 38 -21.33 -28.54 -8.95
CA ALA A 38 -21.95 -27.76 -10.01
C ALA A 38 -22.43 -28.64 -11.18
N ALA A 39 -21.63 -29.62 -11.60
CA ALA A 39 -21.96 -30.51 -12.71
C ALA A 39 -23.08 -31.52 -12.38
N LYS A 40 -23.15 -32.01 -11.13
CA LYS A 40 -24.17 -32.98 -10.68
C LYS A 40 -25.38 -32.34 -10.01
N GLY A 41 -25.36 -31.03 -9.78
CA GLY A 41 -26.33 -30.33 -8.96
C GLY A 41 -27.75 -30.44 -9.51
N ASN A 42 -28.66 -31.01 -8.71
CA ASN A 42 -30.08 -30.74 -8.86
C ASN A 42 -30.30 -29.31 -8.34
N TRP A 43 -30.28 -28.32 -9.23
CA TRP A 43 -30.28 -26.88 -8.92
C TRP A 43 -31.44 -26.40 -8.04
N ASN A 44 -32.49 -27.22 -7.89
CA ASN A 44 -33.61 -26.99 -6.99
C ASN A 44 -33.33 -27.42 -5.53
N LYS A 45 -32.34 -28.29 -5.29
CA LYS A 45 -31.98 -28.84 -3.96
C LYS A 45 -30.59 -28.39 -3.50
N ILE A 46 -29.64 -28.22 -4.42
CA ILE A 46 -28.30 -27.71 -4.12
C ILE A 46 -28.13 -26.43 -4.93
N PRO A 47 -28.27 -25.25 -4.27
CA PRO A 47 -28.10 -23.98 -4.94
C PRO A 47 -26.69 -23.85 -5.53
N VAL A 48 -26.58 -23.21 -6.70
CA VAL A 48 -25.30 -22.84 -7.34
C VAL A 48 -24.34 -22.19 -6.35
N SER A 49 -24.87 -21.37 -5.44
CA SER A 49 -24.11 -20.66 -4.41
C SER A 49 -23.27 -21.57 -3.52
N ILE A 50 -23.71 -22.81 -3.24
CA ILE A 50 -22.92 -23.77 -2.45
C ILE A 50 -21.66 -24.17 -3.21
N ALA A 51 -21.78 -24.51 -4.49
CA ALA A 51 -20.62 -24.83 -5.32
C ALA A 51 -19.66 -23.64 -5.39
N THR A 52 -20.19 -22.42 -5.57
CA THR A 52 -19.38 -21.19 -5.57
C THR A 52 -18.64 -20.97 -4.26
N VAL A 53 -19.28 -21.14 -3.11
CA VAL A 53 -18.62 -21.00 -1.79
C VAL A 53 -17.50 -22.03 -1.64
N VAL A 54 -17.73 -23.29 -2.02
CA VAL A 54 -16.68 -24.33 -1.97
C VAL A 54 -15.51 -23.98 -2.91
N LEU A 55 -15.79 -23.41 -4.08
CA LEU A 55 -14.74 -22.97 -5.01
C LEU A 55 -13.88 -21.86 -4.38
N ILE A 56 -14.53 -20.85 -3.77
CA ILE A 56 -13.86 -19.76 -3.07
C ILE A 56 -12.97 -20.29 -1.95
N ILE A 57 -13.45 -21.26 -1.16
CA ILE A 57 -12.66 -21.92 -0.12
C ILE A 57 -11.43 -22.61 -0.72
N GLY A 58 -11.60 -23.35 -1.82
CA GLY A 58 -10.48 -24.01 -2.52
C GLY A 58 -9.42 -23.01 -3.00
N ILE A 59 -9.83 -21.88 -3.58
CA ILE A 59 -8.93 -20.80 -3.99
C ILE A 59 -8.23 -20.15 -2.79
N ALA A 60 -8.96 -19.88 -1.70
CA ALA A 60 -8.38 -19.32 -0.48
C ALA A 60 -7.32 -20.25 0.15
N ILE A 61 -7.55 -21.57 0.14
CA ILE A 61 -6.55 -22.56 0.59
C ILE A 61 -5.29 -22.49 -0.28
N TRP A 62 -5.41 -22.31 -1.59
CA TRP A 62 -4.25 -22.14 -2.47
C TRP A 62 -3.42 -20.93 -2.05
N MET A 63 -4.08 -19.78 -1.86
CA MET A 63 -3.45 -18.52 -1.48
C MET A 63 -2.70 -18.64 -0.15
N LEU A 64 -3.22 -19.40 0.83
CA LEU A 64 -2.57 -19.64 2.12
C LEU A 64 -1.32 -20.55 2.07
N GLY A 65 -1.04 -21.15 0.91
CA GLY A 65 0.02 -22.15 0.75
C GLY A 65 1.43 -21.56 0.71
N SER A 66 1.60 -20.31 0.27
CA SER A 66 2.90 -19.65 0.20
C SER A 66 2.80 -18.15 0.50
N PRO A 67 3.88 -17.52 0.99
CA PRO A 67 3.91 -16.06 1.16
C PRO A 67 3.65 -15.31 -0.15
N ASP A 68 4.19 -15.78 -1.27
CA ASP A 68 4.00 -15.14 -2.58
C ASP A 68 2.53 -15.14 -3.00
N ASP A 69 1.86 -16.30 -2.89
CA ASP A 69 0.45 -16.46 -3.24
C ASP A 69 -0.45 -15.66 -2.28
N TYR A 70 -0.13 -15.65 -0.97
CA TYR A 70 -0.90 -14.95 0.05
C TYR A 70 -0.80 -13.43 -0.10
N ASN A 71 0.42 -12.90 -0.16
CA ASN A 71 0.69 -11.46 -0.25
C ASN A 71 0.20 -10.89 -1.59
N GLY A 72 0.11 -11.69 -2.65
CA GLY A 72 -0.52 -11.28 -3.91
C GLY A 72 -2.05 -11.21 -3.85
N SER A 73 -2.68 -11.77 -2.82
CA SER A 73 -4.15 -11.88 -2.70
C SER A 73 -4.79 -10.88 -1.73
N THR A 74 -4.03 -10.27 -0.83
CA THR A 74 -4.54 -9.34 0.18
C THR A 74 -3.45 -8.36 0.63
N ASP A 75 -3.86 -7.11 0.95
CA ASP A 75 -2.99 -6.10 1.56
C ASP A 75 -3.21 -5.99 3.08
N ILE A 76 -4.23 -6.65 3.64
CA ILE A 76 -4.61 -6.52 5.06
C ILE A 76 -3.56 -7.15 5.98
N CYS A 77 -2.97 -8.26 5.54
CA CYS A 77 -1.95 -8.98 6.28
C CYS A 77 -0.88 -9.46 5.31
N SER A 78 0.37 -9.37 5.74
CA SER A 78 1.52 -9.91 5.04
C SER A 78 2.02 -11.17 5.72
N MET A 79 2.27 -12.22 4.95
CA MET A 79 2.92 -13.44 5.38
C MET A 79 4.43 -13.34 5.13
N ILE A 80 5.22 -13.71 6.14
CA ILE A 80 6.69 -13.68 6.13
C ILE A 80 7.20 -15.09 6.41
N ALA A 81 8.04 -15.62 5.53
CA ALA A 81 8.69 -16.91 5.72
C ALA A 81 9.93 -16.78 6.61
N MET A 82 9.99 -17.59 7.67
CA MET A 82 11.17 -17.70 8.53
C MET A 82 12.23 -18.62 7.90
N ASP A 83 13.50 -18.29 8.12
CA ASP A 83 14.65 -19.12 7.73
C ASP A 83 14.75 -20.40 8.58
N CYS A 84 14.36 -20.32 9.85
CA CYS A 84 14.19 -21.43 10.78
C CYS A 84 13.11 -21.08 11.82
N PRO A 85 12.59 -22.04 12.61
CA PRO A 85 11.64 -21.73 13.67
C PRO A 85 12.13 -20.60 14.59
N ARG A 86 11.35 -19.51 14.69
CA ARG A 86 11.63 -18.35 15.53
C ARG A 86 10.70 -18.25 16.72
N LYS A 87 11.10 -17.46 17.72
CA LYS A 87 10.26 -17.02 18.84
C LYS A 87 9.96 -15.52 18.74
N ILE A 88 8.82 -15.08 19.28
CA ILE A 88 8.41 -13.68 19.15
C ILE A 88 9.32 -12.75 19.95
N GLU A 89 9.89 -13.25 21.04
CA GLU A 89 10.79 -12.50 21.92
C GLU A 89 12.07 -12.07 21.18
N GLU A 90 12.54 -12.85 20.20
CA GLU A 90 13.66 -12.46 19.34
C GLU A 90 13.37 -11.18 18.56
N PHE A 91 12.12 -11.02 18.10
CA PHE A 91 11.69 -9.82 17.38
C PHE A 91 11.42 -8.67 18.34
N TYR A 92 10.85 -8.93 19.52
CA TYR A 92 10.71 -7.88 20.53
C TYR A 92 12.06 -7.27 20.90
N GLU A 93 13.07 -8.08 21.21
CA GLU A 93 14.39 -7.57 21.58
C GLU A 93 15.06 -6.77 20.44
N ALA A 94 14.81 -7.15 19.20
CA ALA A 94 15.35 -6.44 18.04
C ALA A 94 14.62 -5.11 17.73
N TYR A 95 13.31 -5.02 18.01
CA TYR A 95 12.48 -3.89 17.59
C TYR A 95 12.01 -2.96 18.71
N LYS A 96 12.24 -3.30 19.99
CA LYS A 96 11.84 -2.45 21.13
C LYS A 96 12.49 -1.06 21.14
N ASP A 97 13.69 -0.93 20.57
CA ASP A 97 14.43 0.33 20.50
C ASP A 97 14.30 1.03 19.13
N VAL A 98 13.52 0.45 18.21
CA VAL A 98 13.32 1.00 16.86
C VAL A 98 12.18 2.00 16.91
N ARG A 99 12.47 3.25 16.55
CA ARG A 99 11.46 4.29 16.41
C ARG A 99 10.71 4.10 15.10
N THR A 100 9.39 4.16 15.19
CA THR A 100 8.49 4.11 14.04
C THR A 100 7.38 5.15 14.24
N PRO A 101 6.60 5.48 13.20
CA PRO A 101 5.44 6.37 13.34
C PRO A 101 4.48 5.93 14.44
N LEU A 102 4.20 4.63 14.55
CA LEU A 102 3.32 4.06 15.59
C LEU A 102 4.07 3.76 16.91
N GLY A 103 5.21 4.40 17.15
CA GLY A 103 6.06 4.13 18.31
C GLY A 103 6.88 2.84 18.18
N SER A 104 7.50 2.41 19.26
CA SER A 104 8.32 1.19 19.29
C SER A 104 7.51 -0.06 19.56
N ALA A 105 8.11 -1.21 19.27
CA ALA A 105 7.47 -2.50 19.44
C ALA A 105 7.32 -2.92 20.91
N TYR A 106 6.20 -3.56 21.25
CA TYR A 106 5.98 -4.21 22.55
C TYR A 106 5.10 -5.46 22.41
N LEU A 107 5.02 -6.27 23.47
CA LEU A 107 4.33 -7.55 23.46
C LEU A 107 2.91 -7.44 24.03
N VAL A 108 1.96 -8.00 23.29
CA VAL A 108 0.53 -8.02 23.64
C VAL A 108 -0.07 -9.42 23.49
N GLN A 109 -1.20 -9.62 24.15
CA GLN A 109 -2.09 -10.75 23.95
C GLN A 109 -3.37 -10.29 23.28
N PHE A 110 -3.76 -10.94 22.19
CA PHE A 110 -5.09 -10.76 21.57
C PHE A 110 -6.08 -11.82 22.04
N TYR A 111 -7.38 -11.52 22.02
CA TYR A 111 -8.45 -12.49 22.33
C TYR A 111 -8.56 -13.61 21.30
N THR A 112 -8.27 -13.30 20.04
CA THR A 112 -8.42 -14.20 18.88
C THR A 112 -7.23 -15.16 18.72
N MET A 113 -6.15 -14.95 19.47
CA MET A 113 -4.90 -15.70 19.34
C MET A 113 -4.45 -16.22 20.70
N LYS A 114 -3.75 -17.37 20.70
CA LYS A 114 -3.15 -17.93 21.93
C LYS A 114 -1.70 -17.49 22.13
N GLN A 115 -0.98 -17.19 21.05
CA GLN A 115 0.39 -16.71 21.16
C GLN A 115 0.41 -15.22 21.50
N PRO A 116 1.49 -14.75 22.14
CA PRO A 116 1.83 -13.33 22.16
C PRO A 116 2.09 -12.82 20.74
N ALA A 117 1.85 -11.53 20.55
CA ALA A 117 2.14 -10.80 19.33
C ALA A 117 3.01 -9.57 19.67
N LEU A 118 3.88 -9.21 18.75
CA LEU A 118 4.56 -7.94 18.73
C LEU A 118 3.61 -6.87 18.18
N MET A 119 3.53 -5.69 18.78
CA MET A 119 2.61 -4.63 18.37
C MET A 119 3.30 -3.27 18.35
N PHE A 120 2.90 -2.43 17.40
CA PHE A 120 3.28 -1.01 17.26
C PHE A 120 1.98 -0.20 17.26
N GLY A 121 1.88 0.83 18.11
CA GLY A 121 0.63 1.56 18.40
C GLY A 121 -0.11 1.01 19.63
N PRO A 122 -1.42 1.25 19.80
CA PRO A 122 -2.25 2.06 18.94
C PRO A 122 -1.85 3.54 19.00
N ASP A 123 -2.17 4.28 17.96
CA ASP A 123 -2.17 5.74 18.00
C ASP A 123 -3.50 6.29 18.56
N LYS A 124 -3.67 7.62 18.51
CA LYS A 124 -4.88 8.31 18.97
C LYS A 124 -6.18 7.88 18.27
N ASN A 125 -6.08 7.38 17.04
CA ASN A 125 -7.23 6.90 16.26
C ASN A 125 -7.52 5.41 16.55
N GLY A 126 -6.64 4.74 17.29
CA GLY A 126 -6.72 3.32 17.57
C GLY A 126 -5.96 2.46 16.56
N ASP A 127 -5.23 3.06 15.62
CA ASP A 127 -4.52 2.37 14.55
C ASP A 127 -3.25 1.68 15.07
N PHE A 128 -3.10 0.38 14.79
CA PHE A 128 -1.91 -0.38 15.16
C PHE A 128 -1.51 -1.42 14.11
N LEU A 129 -0.21 -1.74 14.10
CA LEU A 129 0.35 -2.89 13.41
C LEU A 129 0.68 -3.99 14.41
N TYR A 130 0.46 -5.24 14.03
CA TYR A 130 0.81 -6.38 14.87
C TYR A 130 1.45 -7.49 14.06
N PHE A 131 2.49 -8.10 14.64
CA PHE A 131 3.22 -9.22 14.09
C PHE A 131 3.13 -10.42 15.03
N TRP A 132 2.72 -11.57 14.52
CA TRP A 132 2.67 -12.81 15.30
C TRP A 132 3.23 -13.99 14.51
N LEU A 133 3.68 -15.01 15.24
CA LEU A 133 4.26 -16.22 14.66
C LEU A 133 3.29 -17.39 14.76
N SER A 134 3.29 -18.22 13.72
CA SER A 134 2.64 -19.53 13.75
C SER A 134 3.15 -20.37 14.92
N LYS A 135 2.37 -21.37 15.34
CA LYS A 135 2.69 -22.19 16.52
C LYS A 135 4.07 -22.87 16.44
N ASP A 136 4.49 -23.23 15.24
CA ASP A 136 5.77 -23.86 14.94
C ASP A 136 6.89 -22.84 14.64
N GLY A 137 6.61 -21.54 14.67
CA GLY A 137 7.58 -20.47 14.47
C GLY A 137 8.10 -20.34 13.04
N ASN A 138 7.52 -21.05 12.07
CA ASN A 138 8.02 -21.07 10.69
C ASN A 138 7.46 -19.93 9.82
N ILE A 139 6.34 -19.32 10.23
CA ILE A 139 5.65 -18.27 9.47
C ILE A 139 5.32 -17.13 10.42
N GLY A 140 5.58 -15.91 9.98
CA GLY A 140 5.09 -14.69 10.61
C GLY A 140 3.97 -14.06 9.82
N TYR A 141 3.09 -13.35 10.51
CA TYR A 141 1.97 -12.62 9.95
C TYR A 141 2.00 -11.19 10.49
N LEU A 142 2.16 -10.22 9.60
CA LEU A 142 2.14 -8.79 9.89
C LEU A 142 0.81 -8.20 9.40
N GLY A 143 -0.07 -7.84 10.33
CA GLY A 143 -1.38 -7.25 10.03
C GLY A 143 -1.51 -5.81 10.53
N TYR A 144 -2.53 -5.15 10.00
CA TYR A 144 -3.03 -3.85 10.46
C TYR A 144 -4.42 -4.02 11.10
N SER A 145 -4.72 -3.24 12.14
CA SER A 145 -6.06 -3.14 12.70
C SER A 145 -6.24 -1.83 13.48
N PHE A 146 -7.48 -1.38 13.57
CA PHE A 146 -7.90 -0.26 14.43
C PHE A 146 -8.76 -0.73 15.63
N MET A 147 -9.00 -2.05 15.74
CA MET A 147 -9.90 -2.62 16.75
C MET A 147 -9.17 -2.92 18.06
N THR A 148 -8.89 -1.89 18.84
CA THR A 148 -8.21 -2.01 20.15
C THR A 148 -8.95 -2.93 21.14
N SER A 149 -10.26 -3.11 20.98
CA SER A 149 -11.07 -4.07 21.74
C SER A 149 -10.66 -5.53 21.58
N MET A 150 -9.89 -5.88 20.54
CA MET A 150 -9.32 -7.23 20.37
C MET A 150 -8.11 -7.49 21.28
N ILE A 151 -7.53 -6.45 21.87
CA ILE A 151 -6.38 -6.55 22.78
C ILE A 151 -6.87 -7.04 24.14
N LYS A 152 -6.42 -8.22 24.54
CA LYS A 152 -6.77 -8.83 25.84
C LYS A 152 -5.90 -8.27 26.98
N GLY A 153 -4.64 -7.98 26.71
CA GLY A 153 -3.72 -7.44 27.71
C GLY A 153 -2.34 -7.17 27.13
N LYS A 154 -1.55 -6.37 27.85
CA LYS A 154 -0.16 -6.05 27.53
C LYS A 154 0.77 -6.86 28.43
N TYR A 155 1.91 -7.30 27.89
CA TYR A 155 2.97 -7.92 28.68
C TYR A 155 4.00 -6.89 29.15
N ASN A 156 4.19 -5.83 28.37
CA ASN A 156 5.08 -4.69 28.64
C ASN A 156 4.56 -3.46 27.88
N ASP A 157 5.21 -2.32 28.12
CA ASP A 157 4.92 -1.05 27.47
C ASP A 157 5.97 -0.75 26.38
N PRO A 158 5.60 0.02 25.34
CA PRO A 158 6.57 0.49 24.35
C PRO A 158 7.59 1.43 25.00
N ILE A 159 8.85 1.34 24.57
CA ILE A 159 9.91 2.27 24.99
C ILE A 159 9.63 3.68 24.46
N PHE A 160 9.19 3.77 23.20
CA PHE A 160 8.72 4.98 22.56
C PHE A 160 7.22 4.83 22.25
N PRO A 161 6.32 5.61 22.88
CA PRO A 161 4.91 5.62 22.52
C PRO A 161 4.70 6.19 21.10
N ALA A 162 3.51 5.95 20.52
CA ALA A 162 3.11 6.62 19.29
C ALA A 162 2.96 8.13 19.54
N GLU A 163 3.23 8.95 18.52
CA GLU A 163 3.02 10.40 18.61
C GLU A 163 1.52 10.70 18.63
N GLU A 164 1.08 11.53 19.57
CA GLU A 164 -0.34 11.84 19.79
C GLU A 164 -0.69 13.29 19.44
N ASP A 165 0.28 14.21 19.50
CA ASP A 165 0.07 15.65 19.32
C ASP A 165 0.99 16.22 18.23
N PHE A 166 0.38 16.81 17.20
CA PHE A 166 1.06 17.47 16.08
C PHE A 166 0.87 19.00 16.12
N GLY A 167 0.19 19.53 17.15
CA GLY A 167 -0.20 20.93 17.24
C GLY A 167 -0.90 21.43 15.98
N ASP A 168 -0.52 22.62 15.52
CA ASP A 168 -1.01 23.22 14.27
C ASP A 168 -0.14 22.87 13.04
N ASN A 169 0.87 21.99 13.17
CA ASN A 169 1.79 21.69 12.08
C ASN A 169 1.19 20.66 11.11
N THR A 170 0.60 21.19 10.05
CA THR A 170 -0.08 20.38 9.02
C THR A 170 0.85 19.47 8.27
N ALA A 171 2.02 19.96 7.89
CA ALA A 171 2.97 19.18 7.10
C ALA A 171 3.50 18.00 7.94
N GLU A 172 3.77 18.20 9.22
CA GLU A 172 4.14 17.09 10.13
C GLU A 172 3.01 16.07 10.28
N TYR A 173 1.76 16.50 10.44
CA TYR A 173 0.64 15.57 10.53
C TYR A 173 0.43 14.77 9.23
N VAL A 174 0.58 15.42 8.07
CA VAL A 174 0.55 14.75 6.76
C VAL A 174 1.68 13.72 6.64
N CYS A 175 2.90 14.08 7.03
CA CYS A 175 4.03 13.15 7.06
C CYS A 175 3.71 11.93 7.92
N TYR A 176 3.19 12.15 9.14
CA TYR A 176 2.79 11.07 10.03
C TYR A 176 1.77 10.13 9.38
N GLN A 177 0.69 10.66 8.77
CA GLN A 177 -0.33 9.85 8.12
C GLN A 177 0.23 9.03 6.94
N SER A 178 1.10 9.62 6.12
CA SER A 178 1.80 8.89 5.05
C SER A 178 2.71 7.81 5.59
N ASP A 179 3.46 8.12 6.64
CA ASP A 179 4.43 7.19 7.21
C ASP A 179 3.71 6.00 7.85
N VAL A 180 2.60 6.21 8.56
CA VAL A 180 1.72 5.14 9.06
C VAL A 180 1.19 4.28 7.91
N LEU A 181 0.74 4.88 6.82
CA LEU A 181 0.25 4.18 5.63
C LEU A 181 1.32 3.26 5.03
N LEU A 182 2.57 3.73 4.94
CA LEU A 182 3.68 2.98 4.35
C LEU A 182 4.35 2.01 5.34
N MET A 183 4.13 2.20 6.64
CA MET A 183 4.83 1.50 7.70
C MET A 183 4.68 -0.02 7.59
N GLN A 184 3.52 -0.55 7.20
CA GLN A 184 3.35 -2.01 7.08
C GLN A 184 4.29 -2.62 6.04
N LYS A 185 4.44 -1.96 4.87
CA LYS A 185 5.36 -2.39 3.81
C LYS A 185 6.81 -2.32 4.29
N GLN A 186 7.20 -1.18 4.87
CA GLN A 186 8.57 -0.95 5.35
C GLN A 186 8.93 -1.91 6.49
N LEU A 187 8.01 -2.14 7.42
CA LEU A 187 8.18 -3.08 8.52
C LEU A 187 8.27 -4.52 8.03
N LYS A 188 7.50 -4.91 7.01
CA LYS A 188 7.65 -6.22 6.36
C LYS A 188 9.05 -6.40 5.77
N GLU A 189 9.53 -5.41 5.02
CA GLU A 189 10.87 -5.43 4.43
C GLU A 189 11.95 -5.53 5.51
N SER A 190 11.81 -4.77 6.60
CA SER A 190 12.70 -4.85 7.75
C SER A 190 12.66 -6.21 8.45
N LEU A 191 11.48 -6.78 8.67
CA LEU A 191 11.31 -8.11 9.28
C LEU A 191 11.95 -9.19 8.42
N GLU A 192 11.73 -9.15 7.09
CA GLU A 192 12.36 -10.07 6.14
C GLU A 192 13.88 -9.92 6.10
N HIS A 193 14.38 -8.68 6.19
CA HIS A 193 15.82 -8.42 6.29
C HIS A 193 16.39 -8.99 7.59
N PHE A 194 15.75 -8.70 8.73
CA PHE A 194 16.15 -9.22 10.04
C PHE A 194 16.17 -10.75 10.09
N VAL A 195 15.18 -11.42 9.48
CA VAL A 195 15.16 -12.89 9.36
C VAL A 195 16.42 -13.41 8.66
N LYS A 196 16.91 -12.70 7.64
CA LYS A 196 18.06 -13.10 6.83
C LYS A 196 19.41 -12.69 7.45
N THR A 197 19.49 -11.51 8.03
CA THR A 197 20.78 -10.87 8.40
C THR A 197 20.95 -10.65 9.89
N LYS A 198 19.89 -10.82 10.68
CA LYS A 198 19.82 -10.43 12.10
C LYS A 198 20.04 -8.94 12.35
N GLN A 199 19.93 -8.11 11.32
CA GLN A 199 19.98 -6.65 11.42
C GLN A 199 18.60 -6.08 11.12
N VAL A 200 18.22 -5.06 11.88
CA VAL A 200 16.97 -4.34 11.65
C VAL A 200 17.21 -3.21 10.67
N LEU A 201 16.31 -3.04 9.70
CA LEU A 201 16.31 -1.87 8.84
C LEU A 201 15.52 -0.76 9.53
N GLU A 202 16.04 0.46 9.48
CA GLU A 202 15.30 1.61 9.95
C GLU A 202 14.04 1.81 9.10
N ILE A 203 12.96 2.26 9.75
CA ILE A 203 11.71 2.61 9.07
C ILE A 203 11.83 4.06 8.61
N PRO A 204 11.86 4.33 7.28
CA PRO A 204 11.99 5.69 6.77
C PRO A 204 10.83 6.58 7.22
N GLN A 205 11.14 7.84 7.52
CA GLN A 205 10.16 8.87 7.86
C GLN A 205 10.20 10.01 6.85
N SER A 206 9.03 10.52 6.49
CA SER A 206 8.85 11.67 5.61
C SER A 206 9.27 12.96 6.31
N ARG A 207 9.59 13.99 5.52
CA ARG A 207 9.90 15.33 6.04
C ARG A 207 8.87 16.36 5.58
N PRO A 208 8.56 17.40 6.38
CA PRO A 208 7.66 18.47 5.96
C PRO A 208 8.04 19.12 4.63
N SER A 209 9.34 19.25 4.32
CA SER A 209 9.83 19.79 3.04
C SER A 209 9.49 18.92 1.82
N GLU A 210 9.01 17.71 2.02
CA GLU A 210 8.60 16.79 0.96
C GLU A 210 7.09 16.88 0.69
N VAL A 211 6.35 17.68 1.47
CA VAL A 211 4.89 17.82 1.39
C VAL A 211 4.49 18.93 0.42
N TYR A 212 3.56 18.61 -0.48
CA TYR A 212 3.00 19.53 -1.45
C TYR A 212 1.47 19.43 -1.47
N THR A 213 0.79 20.58 -1.55
CA THR A 213 -0.67 20.68 -1.48
C THR A 213 -1.24 21.40 -2.69
N PHE A 214 -2.44 21.00 -3.11
CA PHE A 214 -3.17 21.70 -4.16
C PHE A 214 -4.04 22.82 -3.58
N THR A 215 -4.15 23.95 -4.30
CA THR A 215 -4.92 25.13 -3.87
C THR A 215 -6.43 25.04 -4.11
N GLU A 216 -6.90 24.11 -4.96
CA GLU A 216 -8.32 23.98 -5.34
C GLU A 216 -8.79 22.53 -5.39
N ASP A 217 -10.08 22.31 -5.14
CA ASP A 217 -10.75 21.02 -5.31
C ASP A 217 -10.66 20.52 -6.77
N PHE A 218 -10.37 19.23 -6.95
CA PHE A 218 -10.48 18.54 -8.24
C PHE A 218 -11.94 18.31 -8.67
N LYS A 219 -12.75 19.37 -8.76
CA LYS A 219 -14.08 19.29 -9.37
C LYS A 219 -13.94 18.90 -10.83
N LEU A 220 -14.89 18.12 -11.36
CA LEU A 220 -15.00 17.74 -12.78
C LEU A 220 -15.09 18.94 -13.75
N THR A 221 -15.15 20.17 -13.23
CA THR A 221 -15.15 21.44 -13.98
C THR A 221 -13.85 22.24 -13.84
N GLY A 222 -12.96 21.89 -12.90
CA GLY A 222 -11.71 22.60 -12.64
C GLY A 222 -10.70 22.41 -13.77
N GLN A 223 -10.24 23.52 -14.33
CA GLN A 223 -9.27 23.59 -15.43
C GLN A 223 -7.92 24.15 -14.99
N HIS A 224 -7.77 24.59 -13.75
CA HIS A 224 -6.56 25.24 -13.27
C HIS A 224 -6.37 24.89 -11.79
N PHE A 225 -5.14 24.55 -11.40
CA PHE A 225 -4.77 24.19 -10.04
C PHE A 225 -3.34 24.67 -9.81
N ASP A 226 -3.04 25.19 -8.62
CA ASP A 226 -1.66 25.42 -8.21
C ASP A 226 -1.21 24.30 -7.27
N LEU A 227 0.02 23.84 -7.45
CA LEU A 227 0.71 22.98 -6.48
C LEU A 227 1.68 23.84 -5.68
N CYS A 228 1.49 23.86 -4.36
CA CYS A 228 2.30 24.62 -3.43
C CYS A 228 3.20 23.70 -2.59
N ASP A 229 4.34 24.21 -2.16
CA ASP A 229 5.20 23.60 -1.14
C ASP A 229 4.59 23.74 0.27
N ASN A 230 5.29 23.24 1.28
CA ASN A 230 4.87 23.28 2.68
C ASN A 230 4.87 24.70 3.31
N GLU A 231 5.46 25.69 2.64
CA GLU A 231 5.42 27.10 3.02
C GLU A 231 4.29 27.86 2.31
N GLY A 232 3.58 27.21 1.39
CA GLY A 232 2.50 27.79 0.60
C GLY A 232 2.98 28.49 -0.68
N ASN A 233 4.27 28.42 -1.02
CA ASN A 233 4.78 28.97 -2.26
C ASN A 233 4.38 28.07 -3.42
N ARG A 234 3.87 28.68 -4.50
CA ARG A 234 3.54 27.93 -5.72
C ARG A 234 4.79 27.40 -6.40
N VAL A 235 4.81 26.09 -6.65
CA VAL A 235 5.88 25.38 -7.36
C VAL A 235 5.49 25.07 -8.79
N PHE A 236 4.24 24.62 -9.01
CA PHE A 236 3.72 24.34 -10.35
C PHE A 236 2.33 24.92 -10.55
N GLU A 237 2.06 25.30 -11.79
CA GLU A 237 0.73 25.63 -12.30
C GLU A 237 0.25 24.45 -13.15
N ILE A 238 -1.01 24.04 -12.98
CA ILE A 238 -1.55 22.84 -13.61
C ILE A 238 -2.83 23.20 -14.35
N GLU A 239 -2.82 23.07 -15.67
CA GLU A 239 -3.98 23.38 -16.50
C GLU A 239 -4.59 22.14 -17.16
N GLY A 240 -5.91 22.04 -17.15
CA GLY A 240 -6.68 21.04 -17.88
C GLY A 240 -7.46 21.67 -19.02
N THR A 241 -7.25 21.20 -20.25
CA THR A 241 -8.02 21.70 -21.41
C THR A 241 -9.35 20.96 -21.56
N ALA A 242 -10.44 21.69 -21.78
CA ALA A 242 -11.74 21.09 -22.11
C ALA A 242 -11.75 20.45 -23.51
N PRO A 243 -12.39 19.28 -23.70
CA PRO A 243 -12.92 18.39 -22.66
C PRO A 243 -11.75 17.78 -21.88
N LEU A 244 -11.79 17.78 -20.53
CA LEU A 244 -10.73 17.43 -19.56
C LEU A 244 -10.03 16.06 -19.78
N ARG A 245 -9.37 15.95 -20.93
CA ARG A 245 -8.64 14.79 -21.45
C ARG A 245 -7.15 15.02 -21.34
N THR A 246 -6.75 16.27 -21.45
CA THR A 246 -5.37 16.71 -21.42
C THR A 246 -5.17 17.55 -20.17
N LEU A 247 -4.03 17.34 -19.54
CA LEU A 247 -3.54 18.14 -18.43
C LEU A 247 -2.07 18.45 -18.66
N SER A 248 -1.68 19.68 -18.38
CA SER A 248 -0.33 20.18 -18.52
C SER A 248 0.14 20.76 -17.19
N VAL A 249 1.40 20.51 -16.84
CA VAL A 249 2.08 20.99 -15.63
C VAL A 249 3.16 21.96 -16.09
N TYR A 250 3.10 23.17 -15.57
CA TYR A 250 3.95 24.30 -15.92
C TYR A 250 4.84 24.70 -14.74
N ASP A 251 6.08 25.06 -15.05
CA ASP A 251 6.98 25.71 -14.08
C ASP A 251 6.62 27.19 -13.86
N ASP A 252 7.37 27.86 -12.99
CA ASP A 252 7.19 29.27 -12.63
C ASP A 252 7.45 30.24 -13.79
N GLN A 253 8.20 29.82 -14.82
CA GLN A 253 8.36 30.57 -16.06
C GLN A 253 7.32 30.20 -17.13
N HIS A 254 6.32 29.40 -16.76
CA HIS A 254 5.22 28.94 -17.61
C HIS A 254 5.69 28.09 -18.81
N ASN A 255 6.76 27.31 -18.63
CA ASN A 255 7.15 26.27 -19.58
C ASN A 255 6.42 24.96 -19.25
N GLU A 256 5.87 24.28 -20.27
CA GLU A 256 5.25 22.96 -20.09
C GLU A 256 6.33 21.91 -19.77
N ILE A 257 6.41 21.49 -18.50
CA ILE A 257 7.36 20.47 -18.04
C ILE A 257 6.78 19.07 -18.24
N PHE A 258 5.50 18.91 -17.96
CA PHE A 258 4.83 17.62 -18.04
C PHE A 258 3.46 17.76 -18.69
N LYS A 259 3.05 16.74 -19.44
CA LYS A 259 1.72 16.67 -20.03
C LYS A 259 1.18 15.25 -19.97
N MET A 260 -0.10 15.13 -19.63
CA MET A 260 -0.81 13.87 -19.63
C MET A 260 -2.02 13.97 -20.57
N THR A 261 -2.27 12.93 -21.37
CA THR A 261 -3.44 12.82 -22.24
C THR A 261 -4.13 11.47 -22.09
N LYS A 262 -5.44 11.46 -21.83
CA LYS A 262 -6.26 10.23 -21.80
C LYS A 262 -6.49 9.68 -23.21
N LYS A 263 -6.25 8.39 -23.42
CA LYS A 263 -6.65 7.69 -24.66
C LYS A 263 -8.15 7.38 -24.63
N ILE A 264 -8.81 7.61 -25.76
CA ILE A 264 -10.27 7.44 -25.91
C ILE A 264 -10.61 6.03 -26.40
N VAL A 265 -9.70 5.40 -27.14
CA VAL A 265 -9.90 4.08 -27.78
C VAL A 265 -9.16 3.00 -27.01
N SER A 266 -9.40 2.91 -25.71
CA SER A 266 -8.82 1.86 -24.86
C SER A 266 -9.91 1.20 -24.02
N VAL A 267 -9.84 -0.13 -23.90
CA VAL A 267 -10.80 -0.94 -23.11
C VAL A 267 -10.71 -0.61 -21.63
N LEU A 268 -9.50 -0.29 -21.16
CA LEU A 268 -9.22 0.17 -19.80
C LEU A 268 -8.72 1.62 -19.83
N PRO A 269 -8.87 2.37 -18.72
CA PRO A 269 -8.24 3.67 -18.55
C PRO A 269 -6.74 3.63 -18.93
N THR A 270 -6.40 4.43 -19.93
CA THR A 270 -5.04 4.50 -20.48
C THR A 270 -4.67 5.95 -20.71
N TYR A 271 -3.46 6.32 -20.30
CA TYR A 271 -2.96 7.68 -20.32
C TYR A 271 -1.57 7.72 -20.94
N GLN A 272 -1.30 8.73 -21.77
CA GLN A 272 0.03 9.02 -22.29
C GLN A 272 0.63 10.17 -21.51
N PHE A 273 1.82 9.95 -21.01
CA PHE A 273 2.60 10.90 -20.23
C PHE A 273 3.73 11.41 -21.13
N TYR A 274 3.93 12.72 -21.16
CA TYR A 274 4.95 13.40 -21.93
C TYR A 274 5.77 14.29 -20.99
N TYR A 275 7.09 14.22 -21.12
CA TYR A 275 8.02 15.08 -20.40
C TYR A 275 8.69 16.00 -21.41
N ARG A 276 8.49 17.32 -21.26
CA ARG A 276 9.01 18.35 -22.18
C ARG A 276 8.74 18.02 -23.66
N GLY A 277 7.52 17.57 -23.96
CA GLY A 277 7.05 17.21 -25.30
C GLY A 277 7.46 15.81 -25.80
N GLU A 278 8.41 15.12 -25.15
CA GLU A 278 8.77 13.74 -25.50
C GLU A 278 7.86 12.74 -24.78
N LEU A 279 7.48 11.64 -25.44
CA LEU A 279 6.72 10.57 -24.80
C LEU A 279 7.54 9.96 -23.66
N TYR A 280 7.07 10.16 -22.43
CA TYR A 280 7.67 9.60 -21.22
C TYR A 280 7.23 8.15 -21.02
N GLY A 281 5.95 7.87 -21.24
CA GLY A 281 5.41 6.51 -21.19
C GLY A 281 3.90 6.45 -21.39
N THR A 282 3.36 5.24 -21.40
CA THR A 282 1.91 5.00 -21.40
C THR A 282 1.53 4.27 -20.12
N LEU A 283 0.70 4.90 -19.30
CA LEU A 283 0.18 4.39 -18.04
C LEU A 283 -1.16 3.71 -18.29
N GLU A 284 -1.25 2.44 -17.93
CA GLU A 284 -2.43 1.59 -18.17
C GLU A 284 -2.96 1.02 -16.86
N LYS A 285 -4.28 1.14 -16.63
CA LYS A 285 -4.95 0.42 -15.53
C LYS A 285 -4.79 -1.08 -15.74
N LYS A 286 -4.53 -1.81 -14.65
CA LYS A 286 -4.42 -3.27 -14.62
C LYS A 286 -5.61 -3.85 -13.87
N PHE A 287 -6.09 -5.01 -14.32
CA PHE A 287 -7.09 -5.77 -13.59
C PHE A 287 -6.42 -6.45 -12.39
N VAL A 288 -6.57 -5.82 -11.22
CA VAL A 288 -6.20 -6.38 -9.91
C VAL A 288 -7.47 -6.42 -9.07
N LEU A 289 -7.65 -7.49 -8.30
CA LEU A 289 -8.94 -7.82 -7.69
C LEU A 289 -9.29 -6.95 -6.47
N VAL A 290 -8.28 -6.37 -5.82
CA VAL A 290 -8.40 -5.79 -4.47
C VAL A 290 -8.17 -4.27 -4.44
N LYS A 291 -7.55 -3.71 -5.48
CA LYS A 291 -7.09 -2.32 -5.50
C LYS A 291 -6.90 -1.79 -6.92
N ASP A 292 -6.98 -0.48 -7.05
CA ASP A 292 -6.57 0.16 -8.30
C ASP A 292 -5.05 0.10 -8.48
N LYS A 293 -4.66 -0.34 -9.68
CA LYS A 293 -3.26 -0.43 -10.07
C LYS A 293 -3.07 0.06 -11.49
N PHE A 294 -2.09 0.91 -11.69
CA PHE A 294 -1.67 1.36 -13.00
C PHE A 294 -0.18 1.07 -13.18
N GLU A 295 0.20 0.68 -14.40
CA GLU A 295 1.61 0.42 -14.73
C GLU A 295 2.02 1.17 -15.99
N MET A 296 3.25 1.67 -16.00
CA MET A 296 3.88 2.36 -17.11
C MET A 296 5.31 1.85 -17.29
N LYS A 297 5.72 1.60 -18.53
CA LYS A 297 7.13 1.38 -18.87
C LYS A 297 7.77 2.70 -19.28
N VAL A 298 8.86 3.06 -18.62
CA VAL A 298 9.67 4.24 -18.88
C VAL A 298 11.11 3.82 -19.19
N LYS A 299 11.99 4.75 -19.59
CA LYS A 299 13.40 4.44 -19.94
C LYS A 299 14.16 3.84 -18.75
N GLU A 300 13.82 4.27 -17.55
CA GLU A 300 14.42 3.90 -16.27
C GLU A 300 13.89 2.57 -15.73
N GLY A 301 12.78 2.04 -16.28
CA GLY A 301 12.21 0.75 -15.89
C GLY A 301 10.69 0.77 -15.76
N LYS A 302 10.18 0.03 -14.76
CA LYS A 302 8.75 -0.14 -14.53
C LYS A 302 8.27 0.83 -13.46
N LEU A 303 7.36 1.72 -13.85
CA LEU A 303 6.65 2.60 -12.94
C LEU A 303 5.27 2.01 -12.60
N GLU A 304 4.90 2.08 -11.33
CA GLU A 304 3.61 1.60 -10.83
C GLU A 304 2.97 2.66 -9.94
N LEU A 305 1.68 2.93 -10.16
CA LEU A 305 0.82 3.70 -9.26
C LEU A 305 -0.17 2.70 -8.67
N THR A 306 -0.12 2.50 -7.36
CA THR A 306 -0.88 1.45 -6.67
C THR A 306 -1.65 2.05 -5.51
N GLU A 307 -2.96 1.83 -5.48
CA GLU A 307 -3.81 2.21 -4.36
C GLU A 307 -3.48 1.37 -3.12
N TYR A 308 -3.50 1.99 -1.94
CA TYR A 308 -3.32 1.33 -0.66
C TYR A 308 -4.69 0.93 -0.09
N ALA A 309 -5.09 -0.32 -0.36
CA ALA A 309 -6.32 -0.88 0.18
C ALA A 309 -6.23 -1.02 1.71
N GLY A 310 -7.22 -0.47 2.43
CA GLY A 310 -7.29 -0.56 3.90
C GLY A 310 -6.99 0.75 4.64
N SER A 311 -6.91 1.87 3.93
CA SER A 311 -6.86 3.22 4.51
C SER A 311 -8.16 3.98 4.28
N ILE A 312 -8.43 5.02 5.07
CA ILE A 312 -9.54 5.95 4.81
C ILE A 312 -9.14 6.83 3.62
N GLY A 313 -10.04 7.00 2.64
CA GLY A 313 -9.77 7.73 1.41
C GLY A 313 -9.15 6.86 0.31
N HIS A 314 -8.66 7.50 -0.76
CA HIS A 314 -8.05 6.82 -1.91
C HIS A 314 -6.57 7.19 -2.00
N ASN A 315 -5.75 6.49 -1.22
CA ASN A 315 -4.33 6.80 -1.12
C ASN A 315 -3.52 5.95 -2.09
N PHE A 316 -2.55 6.53 -2.79
CA PHE A 316 -1.74 5.86 -3.79
C PHE A 316 -0.24 5.98 -3.50
N CYS A 317 0.49 4.91 -3.79
CA CYS A 317 1.94 4.88 -3.78
C CYS A 317 2.47 4.83 -5.22
N VAL A 318 3.45 5.67 -5.54
CA VAL A 318 4.15 5.66 -6.82
C VAL A 318 5.53 5.04 -6.64
N THR A 319 5.82 3.99 -7.41
CA THR A 319 7.11 3.29 -7.35
C THR A 319 7.76 3.18 -8.73
N LEU A 320 9.10 3.26 -8.77
CA LEU A 320 9.92 2.96 -9.94
C LEU A 320 10.86 1.81 -9.60
N ASN A 321 10.73 0.69 -10.32
CA ASN A 321 11.45 -0.56 -10.04
C ASN A 321 11.32 -0.98 -8.56
N GLY A 322 10.13 -0.80 -7.98
CA GLY A 322 9.84 -1.10 -6.58
C GLY A 322 10.29 -0.04 -5.56
N LYS A 323 11.17 0.89 -5.93
CA LYS A 323 11.56 2.02 -5.09
C LYS A 323 10.44 3.05 -5.05
N THR A 324 9.98 3.43 -3.86
CA THR A 324 8.97 4.49 -3.68
C THR A 324 9.52 5.85 -4.09
N LEU A 325 8.80 6.55 -4.98
CA LEU A 325 9.10 7.90 -5.43
C LEU A 325 8.28 8.96 -4.66
N GLY A 326 7.06 8.61 -4.30
CA GLY A 326 6.16 9.47 -3.56
C GLY A 326 4.81 8.81 -3.24
N THR A 327 4.04 9.50 -2.41
CA THR A 327 2.67 9.12 -2.02
C THR A 327 1.71 10.22 -2.47
N ILE A 328 0.51 9.84 -2.90
CA ILE A 328 -0.61 10.73 -3.18
C ILE A 328 -1.70 10.36 -2.18
N LEU A 329 -2.02 11.25 -1.27
CA LEU A 329 -3.04 11.04 -0.24
C LEU A 329 -4.29 11.80 -0.64
N ASP A 330 -5.40 11.10 -0.86
CA ASP A 330 -6.67 11.71 -1.28
C ASP A 330 -7.70 11.62 -0.16
N ASN A 331 -8.39 12.73 0.09
CA ASN A 331 -9.47 12.82 1.08
C ASN A 331 -9.02 12.29 2.45
N LEU A 332 -7.88 12.75 2.93
CA LEU A 332 -7.55 12.62 4.34
C LEU A 332 -8.65 13.41 5.08
N ASP A 333 -9.51 12.73 5.84
CA ASP A 333 -10.46 13.37 6.78
C ASP A 333 -9.63 13.98 7.93
N LEU A 334 -8.72 14.91 7.60
CA LEU A 334 -7.87 15.65 8.53
C LEU A 334 -8.78 16.62 9.26
N LYS A 335 -9.45 16.12 10.28
CA LYS A 335 -10.13 16.95 11.28
C LYS A 335 -9.07 17.59 12.17
N MET A 336 -8.25 18.46 11.61
CA MET A 336 -7.48 19.43 12.40
C MET A 336 -8.37 20.65 12.58
N GLU A 337 -8.47 21.17 13.80
CA GLU A 337 -9.46 22.19 14.21
C GLU A 337 -9.41 23.49 13.37
N ASN A 338 -8.38 23.68 12.54
CA ASN A 338 -8.14 24.91 11.80
C ASN A 338 -7.94 24.75 10.28
N ILE A 339 -8.05 23.55 9.69
CA ILE A 339 -7.85 23.41 8.23
C ILE A 339 -8.80 22.40 7.60
N VAL A 340 -9.69 22.92 6.75
CA VAL A 340 -10.50 22.13 5.82
C VAL A 340 -9.63 21.83 4.61
N PHE A 341 -9.03 20.64 4.55
CA PHE A 341 -8.42 20.12 3.32
C PHE A 341 -9.41 19.19 2.64
N ASP A 342 -10.09 19.67 1.59
CA ASP A 342 -10.88 18.83 0.66
C ASP A 342 -10.00 18.27 -0.50
N ASN A 343 -8.67 18.33 -0.36
CA ASN A 343 -7.72 18.14 -1.46
C ASN A 343 -6.78 16.94 -1.29
N ALA A 344 -6.22 16.50 -2.42
CA ALA A 344 -5.12 15.55 -2.40
C ALA A 344 -3.82 16.23 -1.90
N VAL A 345 -2.94 15.45 -1.28
CA VAL A 345 -1.63 15.87 -0.81
C VAL A 345 -0.58 14.96 -1.42
N ILE A 346 0.55 15.52 -1.83
CA ILE A 346 1.68 14.76 -2.38
C ILE A 346 2.81 14.78 -1.37
N ILE A 347 3.39 13.61 -1.09
CA ILE A 347 4.71 13.51 -0.47
C ILE A 347 5.69 13.02 -1.52
N ALA A 348 6.69 13.84 -1.86
CA ALA A 348 7.70 13.54 -2.87
C ALA A 348 9.07 13.26 -2.25
N TYR A 349 9.42 11.98 -2.11
CA TYR A 349 10.73 11.55 -1.59
C TYR A 349 11.89 11.84 -2.55
N GLU A 350 11.58 12.03 -3.83
CA GLU A 350 12.53 12.47 -4.85
C GLU A 350 11.93 13.61 -5.67
N GLU A 351 12.27 14.84 -5.31
CA GLU A 351 11.72 16.09 -5.87
C GLU A 351 11.73 16.15 -7.41
N LYS A 352 12.74 15.57 -8.06
CA LYS A 352 12.82 15.51 -9.53
C LYS A 352 11.61 14.83 -10.20
N TYR A 353 10.88 13.99 -9.46
CA TYR A 353 9.66 13.33 -9.94
C TYR A 353 8.37 14.07 -9.55
N LEU A 354 8.44 15.21 -8.86
CA LEU A 354 7.27 15.97 -8.44
C LEU A 354 6.31 16.33 -9.59
N PRO A 355 6.76 16.76 -10.80
CA PRO A 355 5.85 17.00 -11.92
C PRO A 355 5.06 15.75 -12.35
N LEU A 356 5.70 14.58 -12.27
CA LEU A 356 5.08 13.29 -12.58
C LEU A 356 4.05 12.91 -11.52
N LEU A 357 4.39 13.08 -10.24
CA LEU A 357 3.49 12.83 -9.11
C LEU A 357 2.26 13.76 -9.18
N ALA A 358 2.46 15.04 -9.51
CA ALA A 358 1.38 16.01 -9.70
C ALA A 358 0.42 15.58 -10.81
N ALA A 359 0.95 15.20 -11.98
CA ALA A 359 0.12 14.70 -13.08
C ALA A 359 -0.65 13.43 -12.70
N MET A 360 -0.04 12.51 -11.94
CA MET A 360 -0.69 11.29 -11.45
C MET A 360 -1.77 11.57 -10.40
N ALA A 361 -1.56 12.54 -9.51
CA ALA A 361 -2.55 12.92 -8.50
C ALA A 361 -3.83 13.44 -9.14
N VAL A 362 -3.72 14.38 -10.09
CA VAL A 362 -4.91 14.89 -10.80
C VAL A 362 -5.58 13.80 -11.63
N MET A 363 -4.79 12.88 -12.21
CA MET A 363 -5.33 11.73 -12.93
C MET A 363 -6.16 10.81 -12.04
N ALA A 364 -5.60 10.44 -10.88
CA ALA A 364 -6.26 9.56 -9.91
C ALA A 364 -7.57 10.19 -9.42
N ALA A 365 -7.54 11.46 -8.98
CA ALA A 365 -8.73 12.19 -8.55
C ALA A 365 -9.83 12.21 -9.64
N ARG A 366 -9.45 12.42 -10.91
CA ARG A 366 -10.41 12.42 -12.03
C ARG A 366 -10.98 11.05 -12.36
N GLU A 367 -10.22 9.98 -12.22
CA GLU A 367 -10.76 8.63 -12.41
C GLU A 367 -11.72 8.26 -11.27
N LEU A 368 -11.38 8.58 -10.02
CA LEU A 368 -12.26 8.37 -8.87
C LEU A 368 -13.58 9.14 -9.00
N ALA A 369 -13.53 10.39 -9.47
CA ALA A 369 -14.72 11.20 -9.71
C ALA A 369 -15.62 10.61 -10.81
N ARG A 370 -15.06 9.94 -11.82
CA ARG A 370 -15.82 9.28 -12.90
C ARG A 370 -16.43 7.96 -12.46
N ASP A 371 -15.73 7.18 -11.64
CA ASP A 371 -16.26 5.90 -11.14
C ASP A 371 -17.47 6.11 -10.20
N ARG A 372 -17.62 7.32 -9.64
CA ARG A 372 -18.77 7.74 -8.80
C ARG A 372 -19.97 8.28 -9.60
N SER A 373 -19.81 8.60 -10.90
CA SER A 373 -20.85 9.16 -11.78
C SER A 373 -21.47 8.09 -12.68
#